data_AF-A0A4Q7IH57-F1
#
_entry.id   AF-A0A4Q7IH57-F1
#
_cell.length_a   1.000
_cell.length_b   1.000
_cell.length_c   1.000
_cell.angle_alpha   90.00
_cell.angle_beta   90.00
_cell.angle_gamma   90.00
#
_symmetry.space_group_name_H-M   'P 1'
#
loop_
_entity.id
_entity.type
_entity.pdbx_description
1 polymer ?
#
loop_
_entity_poly.entity_id
_entity_poly.type
_entity_poly.pdbx_seq_one_letter_code
_entity_poly.pdbx_strand_id
1 'polypeptide(L)'
;MRKNKAEANFSAVVDDAKASPFLDLQSRLDELQDNGMTALTIRTVLFNKMLDMHSVPADHFLRKESTPPRLDDPRILETLNELGFYKQSKVIH
;
A
#
# COMPACT_ATOMS: atom_id res chain seq x y z
N MET A 1 30.20 40.51 19.28
CA MET A 1 29.09 40.65 18.32
C MET A 1 28.55 39.28 17.96
N ARG A 2 27.23 39.08 18.07
CA ARG A 2 26.49 37.84 17.73
C ARG A 2 26.40 37.66 16.21
N LYS A 3 26.50 36.43 15.70
CA LYS A 3 25.69 35.92 14.58
C LYS A 3 25.41 34.42 14.78
N ASN A 4 24.15 34.13 15.07
CA ASN A 4 23.54 32.80 15.13
C ASN A 4 23.31 32.24 13.71
N LYS A 5 22.73 31.03 13.65
CA LYS A 5 22.01 30.35 12.54
C LYS A 5 22.92 29.43 11.70
N ALA A 6 22.64 28.14 11.53
CA ALA A 6 21.37 27.43 11.68
C ALA A 6 21.63 25.96 12.08
N GLU A 7 21.12 25.57 13.24
CA GLU A 7 20.61 24.21 13.44
C GLU A 7 19.40 24.09 12.49
N ALA A 8 19.65 23.57 11.29
CA ALA A 8 18.60 23.19 10.37
C ALA A 8 17.95 21.92 10.93
N ASN A 9 17.01 22.16 11.84
CA ASN A 9 16.06 21.22 12.37
C ASN A 9 15.56 20.27 11.28
N PHE A 10 15.83 18.98 11.43
CA PHE A 10 15.10 17.89 10.77
C PHE A 10 13.68 17.76 11.39
N SER A 11 12.92 18.87 11.40
CA SER A 11 11.56 18.94 11.95
C SER A 11 10.48 18.69 10.90
N ALA A 12 10.85 18.48 9.64
CA ALA A 12 9.88 18.37 8.54
C ALA A 12 9.36 16.95 8.27
N VAL A 13 9.93 15.91 8.92
CA VAL A 13 9.52 14.51 8.67
C VAL A 13 8.56 13.99 9.76
N VAL A 14 8.42 14.72 10.88
CA VAL A 14 7.55 14.30 12.00
C VAL A 14 6.12 14.84 11.84
N ASP A 15 5.90 15.91 11.08
CA ASP A 15 4.57 16.49 10.89
C ASP A 15 3.66 15.67 9.96
N ASP A 16 4.23 14.87 9.04
CA ASP A 16 3.42 14.04 8.11
C ASP A 16 2.89 12.75 8.77
N ALA A 17 3.43 12.39 9.95
CA ALA A 17 2.88 11.29 10.77
C ALA A 17 1.50 11.63 11.37
N LYS A 18 1.06 12.89 11.26
CA LYS A 18 -0.28 13.37 11.63
C LYS A 18 -1.18 13.65 10.42
N ALA A 19 -0.81 13.20 9.22
CA ALA A 19 -1.73 13.22 8.10
C ALA A 19 -2.97 12.40 8.48
N SER A 20 -4.11 13.07 8.68
CA SER A 20 -5.40 12.42 9.00
C SER A 20 -5.68 11.16 8.18
N PRO A 21 -5.37 11.10 6.86
CA PRO A 21 -5.57 9.89 6.06
C PRO A 21 -4.77 8.68 6.55
N PHE A 22 -3.58 8.87 7.10
CA PHE A 22 -2.72 7.79 7.59
C PHE A 22 -3.18 7.27 8.97
N LEU A 23 -3.66 8.17 9.83
CA LEU A 23 -4.28 7.81 11.11
C LEU A 23 -5.59 7.04 10.90
N ASP A 24 -6.44 7.52 9.98
CA ASP A 24 -7.69 6.83 9.63
C ASP A 24 -7.43 5.44 9.03
N LEU A 25 -6.35 5.31 8.23
CA LEU A 25 -5.95 4.03 7.67
C LEU A 25 -5.45 3.06 8.74
N GLN A 26 -4.64 3.54 9.69
CA GLN A 26 -4.22 2.73 10.85
C GLN A 26 -5.42 2.29 11.69
N SER A 27 -6.32 3.20 12.05
CA SER A 27 -7.52 2.87 12.85
C SER A 27 -8.38 1.81 12.17
N ARG A 28 -8.54 1.86 10.85
CA ARG A 28 -9.27 0.84 10.09
C ARG A 28 -8.55 -0.49 10.05
N LEU A 29 -7.22 -0.48 9.96
CA LEU A 29 -6.42 -1.71 10.01
C LEU A 29 -6.51 -2.37 11.39
N ASP A 30 -6.47 -1.58 12.45
CA ASP A 30 -6.61 -2.03 13.83
C ASP A 30 -8.02 -2.59 14.07
N GLU A 31 -9.08 -1.89 13.65
CA GLU A 31 -10.46 -2.40 13.72
C GLU A 31 -10.63 -3.73 12.97
N LEU A 32 -10.00 -3.89 11.80
CA LEU A 32 -10.04 -5.16 11.08
C LEU A 32 -9.34 -6.27 11.86
N GLN A 33 -8.18 -5.98 12.48
CA GLN A 33 -7.46 -6.93 13.32
C GLN A 33 -8.25 -7.31 14.58
N ASP A 34 -8.87 -6.34 15.24
CA ASP A 34 -9.70 -6.51 16.43
C ASP A 34 -10.96 -7.35 16.14
N ASN A 35 -11.47 -7.28 14.90
CA ASN A 35 -12.56 -8.14 14.42
C ASN A 35 -12.10 -9.58 14.05
N GLY A 36 -10.87 -9.97 14.42
CA GLY A 36 -10.31 -11.30 14.18
C GLY A 36 -9.70 -11.50 12.78
N MET A 37 -9.53 -10.42 12.00
CA MET A 37 -8.92 -10.49 10.68
C MET A 37 -7.40 -10.46 10.83
N THR A 38 -6.75 -11.60 10.60
CA THR A 38 -5.28 -11.69 10.74
C THR A 38 -4.57 -10.75 9.75
N ALA A 39 -3.36 -10.29 10.09
CA ALA A 39 -2.53 -9.50 9.17
C ALA A 39 -2.33 -10.20 7.81
N LEU A 40 -2.27 -11.54 7.80
CA LEU A 40 -2.25 -12.34 6.58
C LEU A 40 -3.53 -12.14 5.75
N THR A 41 -4.70 -12.20 6.38
CA THR A 41 -6.00 -11.99 5.73
C THR A 41 -6.09 -10.60 5.11
N ILE A 42 -5.71 -9.55 5.86
CA ILE A 42 -5.70 -8.17 5.36
C ILE A 42 -4.79 -8.07 4.12
N ARG A 43 -3.58 -8.63 4.20
CA ARG A 43 -2.63 -8.65 3.08
C ARG A 43 -3.20 -9.37 1.86
N THR A 44 -3.88 -10.50 2.07
CA THR A 44 -4.54 -11.26 0.98
C THR A 44 -5.64 -10.45 0.30
N VAL A 45 -6.44 -9.70 1.08
CA VAL A 45 -7.47 -8.81 0.53
C VAL A 45 -6.82 -7.69 -0.29
N LEU A 46 -5.78 -7.03 0.24
CA LEU A 46 -5.07 -5.96 -0.45
C LEU A 46 -4.40 -6.43 -1.74
N PHE A 47 -3.81 -7.63 -1.73
CA PHE A 47 -3.24 -8.25 -2.94
C PHE A 47 -4.30 -8.50 -4.00
N ASN A 48 -5.44 -9.11 -3.64
CA ASN A 48 -6.54 -9.31 -4.58
C ASN A 48 -7.06 -7.99 -5.15
N LYS A 49 -7.14 -6.94 -4.32
CA LYS A 49 -7.52 -5.60 -4.78
C LYS A 49 -6.51 -5.01 -5.77
N MET A 50 -5.22 -5.26 -5.56
CA MET A 50 -4.18 -4.87 -6.50
C MET A 50 -4.35 -5.57 -7.84
N LEU A 51 -4.65 -6.87 -7.84
CA LEU A 51 -4.96 -7.64 -9.04
C LEU A 51 -6.20 -7.08 -9.76
N ASP A 52 -7.23 -6.67 -9.03
CA ASP A 52 -8.41 -6.01 -9.60
C ASP A 52 -8.06 -4.70 -10.32
N MET A 53 -7.16 -3.88 -9.75
CA MET A 53 -6.71 -2.63 -10.39
C MET A 53 -5.95 -2.85 -11.71
N HIS A 54 -5.36 -4.04 -11.87
CA HIS A 54 -4.69 -4.46 -13.09
C HIS A 54 -5.58 -5.34 -13.97
N SER A 55 -6.89 -5.43 -13.66
CA SER A 55 -7.88 -6.20 -14.42
C SER A 55 -7.55 -7.68 -14.58
N VAL A 56 -6.87 -8.27 -13.61
CA VAL A 56 -6.56 -9.71 -13.61
C VAL A 56 -7.85 -10.51 -13.42
N PRO A 57 -8.18 -11.48 -14.30
CA PRO A 57 -9.41 -12.28 -14.19
C PRO A 57 -9.52 -13.06 -12.87
N ALA A 58 -10.75 -13.38 -12.47
CA ALA A 58 -11.04 -14.11 -11.22
C ALA A 58 -10.51 -15.55 -11.21
N ASP A 59 -10.38 -16.17 -12.37
CA ASP A 59 -9.90 -17.54 -12.58
C ASP A 59 -8.39 -17.65 -12.81
N HIS A 60 -7.70 -16.51 -12.89
CA HIS A 60 -6.26 -16.42 -13.15
C HIS A 60 -5.40 -17.05 -12.04
N PHE A 61 -4.28 -17.69 -12.40
CA PHE A 61 -3.45 -18.45 -11.45
C PHE A 61 -2.89 -17.58 -10.31
N LEU A 62 -2.55 -16.31 -10.57
CA LEU A 62 -2.10 -15.35 -9.55
C LEU A 62 -3.06 -15.19 -8.35
N ARG A 63 -4.37 -15.46 -8.53
CA ARG A 63 -5.36 -15.42 -7.43
C ARG A 63 -5.38 -16.69 -6.59
N LYS A 64 -4.80 -17.78 -7.08
CA LYS A 64 -4.68 -19.07 -6.40
C LYS A 64 -3.33 -19.22 -5.69
N GLU A 65 -2.36 -18.36 -6.03
CA GLU A 65 -1.05 -18.35 -5.39
C GLU A 65 -1.09 -17.76 -3.97
N SER A 66 -0.05 -18.09 -3.21
CA SER A 66 0.12 -17.53 -1.88
C SER A 66 0.33 -16.02 -1.95
N THR A 67 -0.31 -15.30 -1.03
CA THR A 67 -0.15 -13.85 -0.96
C THR A 67 1.30 -13.49 -0.62
N PRO A 68 1.97 -12.66 -1.43
CA PRO A 68 3.37 -12.32 -1.21
C PRO A 68 3.57 -11.62 0.13
N PRO A 69 4.75 -11.77 0.77
CA PRO A 69 5.01 -11.21 2.09
C PRO A 69 4.96 -9.67 2.12
N ARG A 70 5.32 -9.04 0.99
CA ARG A 70 5.39 -7.60 0.77
C ARG A 70 4.63 -7.24 -0.49
N LEU A 71 3.71 -6.28 -0.41
CA LEU A 71 2.91 -5.82 -1.55
C LEU A 71 3.57 -4.67 -2.32
N ASP A 72 4.56 -4.04 -1.73
CA ASP A 72 5.36 -2.96 -2.31
C ASP A 72 6.58 -3.46 -3.11
N ASP A 73 6.75 -4.79 -3.23
CA ASP A 73 7.83 -5.39 -3.99
C ASP A 73 7.67 -5.06 -5.50
N PRO A 74 8.64 -4.39 -6.14
CA PRO A 74 8.56 -4.05 -7.56
C PRO A 74 8.42 -5.29 -8.46
N ARG A 75 8.88 -6.46 -8.02
CA ARG A 75 8.76 -7.72 -8.77
C ARG A 75 7.31 -8.09 -9.05
N ILE A 76 6.38 -7.72 -8.17
CA ILE A 76 4.94 -7.96 -8.39
C ILE A 76 4.46 -7.21 -9.63
N LEU A 77 4.89 -5.94 -9.76
CA LEU A 77 4.55 -5.12 -10.92
C LEU A 77 5.24 -5.62 -12.19
N GLU A 78 6.50 -6.06 -12.09
CA GLU A 78 7.24 -6.67 -13.20
C GLU A 78 6.49 -7.91 -13.73
N THR A 79 6.12 -8.84 -12.85
CA THR A 79 5.35 -10.03 -13.21
C THR A 79 3.99 -9.68 -13.83
N LEU A 80 3.27 -8.71 -13.27
CA LEU A 80 2.00 -8.25 -13.85
C LEU A 80 2.19 -7.70 -15.27
N ASN A 81 3.23 -6.87 -15.48
CA ASN A 81 3.53 -6.31 -16.78
C ASN A 81 3.98 -7.37 -17.79
N GLU A 82 4.77 -8.37 -17.39
CA GLU A 82 5.19 -9.50 -18.23
C GLU A 82 4.00 -10.35 -18.68
N LEU A 83 2.97 -10.45 -17.83
CA LEU A 83 1.70 -11.14 -18.13
C LEU A 83 0.70 -10.26 -18.90
N GLY A 84 1.07 -9.01 -19.23
CA GLY A 84 0.24 -8.07 -19.98
C GLY A 84 -0.81 -7.33 -19.14
N PHE A 85 -0.72 -7.40 -17.81
CA PHE A 85 -1.61 -6.70 -16.89
C PHE A 85 -1.01 -5.35 -16.48
N TYR A 86 -1.45 -4.30 -17.16
CA TYR A 86 -1.03 -2.92 -16.86
C TYR A 86 -2.06 -2.22 -15.97
N LYS A 87 -1.57 -1.36 -15.07
CA LYS A 87 -2.43 -0.59 -14.17
C LYS A 87 -3.36 0.30 -14.99
N GLN A 88 -4.67 0.15 -14.79
CA GLN A 88 -5.61 1.05 -15.41
C GLN A 88 -5.51 2.44 -14.76
N SER A 89 -5.14 3.45 -15.55
CA SER A 89 -5.21 4.83 -15.10
C SER A 89 -6.69 5.19 -14.98
N LYS A 90 -7.19 5.26 -13.75
CA LYS A 90 -8.50 5.88 -13.51
C LYS A 90 -8.32 7.37 -13.78
N VAL A 91 -8.76 7.82 -14.95
CA VAL A 91 -9.00 9.26 -15.19
C VAL A 91 -10.09 9.65 -14.20
N ILE A 92 -9.71 10.38 -13.16
CA ILE A 92 -10.68 10.98 -12.23
C ILE A 92 -11.24 12.19 -12.98
N HIS A 93 -12.47 12.06 -13.48
CA HIS A 93 -13.25 13.15 -14.07
C HIS A 93 -14.01 13.91 -12.98
#